data_AF-A0A2R6B349-F1
#
_entry.id   AF-A0A2R6B349-F1
#
_cell.length_a   1.000
_cell.length_b   1.000
_cell.length_c   1.000
_cell.angle_alpha   90.00
_cell.angle_beta   90.00
_cell.angle_gamma   90.00
#
_symmetry.space_group_name_H-M   'P 1'
#
loop_
_entity.id
_entity.type
_entity.pdbx_description
1 polymer ?
#
loop_
_entity_poly.entity_id
_entity_poly.type
_entity_poly.pdbx_seq_one_letter_code
_entity_poly.pdbx_strand_id
1 'polypeptide(L)'
;MKTLVLSDVHYPFGVSTISYEIIKKENPDRVVLLGDLVVGKGEQVIERMKSFFENYPFSLKKSVVLIGDNEYKGDKEWWTLLSDSQF
;
A
#
# COMPACT_ATOMS: atom_id res chain seq x y z
N MET A 1 22.08 6.09 -1.81
CA MET A 1 20.88 5.25 -1.93
C MET A 1 20.17 5.23 -0.59
N LYS A 2 18.98 5.81 -0.51
CA LYS A 2 18.12 5.89 0.67
C LYS A 2 16.87 5.06 0.44
N THR A 3 16.64 4.08 1.31
CA THR A 3 15.42 3.26 1.28
C THR A 3 14.56 3.64 2.47
N LEU A 4 13.30 3.94 2.22
CA LEU A 4 12.30 4.12 3.28
C LEU A 4 11.47 2.84 3.37
N VAL A 5 11.34 2.31 4.58
CA VAL A 5 10.53 1.11 4.86
C VAL A 5 9.36 1.53 5.73
N LEU A 6 8.15 1.18 5.32
CA LEU A 6 6.91 1.43 6.04
C LEU A 6 6.15 0.10 6.18
N SER A 7 5.46 -0.08 7.30
CA SER A 7 4.64 -1.26 7.64
C SER A 7 3.46 -0.78 8.47
N ASP A 8 2.38 -1.57 8.53
CA ASP A 8 1.28 -1.36 9.47
C ASP A 8 0.66 0.05 9.39
N VAL A 9 0.53 0.54 8.15
CA VAL A 9 0.03 1.90 7.87
C VAL A 9 -1.46 2.02 8.21
N HIS A 10 -2.23 0.94 8.03
CA HIS A 10 -3.64 0.84 8.40
C HIS A 10 -4.52 2.01 7.89
N TYR A 11 -4.39 2.38 6.62
CA TYR A 11 -5.26 3.36 5.95
C TYR A 11 -6.74 2.91 6.00
N PRO A 12 -7.71 3.83 6.22
CA PRO A 12 -7.62 5.30 6.21
C PRO A 12 -7.52 5.94 7.61
N PHE A 13 -6.96 5.27 8.62
CA PHE A 13 -6.88 5.88 9.95
C PHE A 13 -5.83 6.99 10.02
N GLY A 14 -5.93 7.90 10.99
CA GLY A 14 -5.19 9.16 11.02
C GLY A 14 -3.66 9.07 10.96
N VAL A 15 -3.07 7.90 11.22
CA VAL A 15 -1.61 7.68 11.06
C VAL A 15 -1.20 7.46 9.60
N SER A 16 -2.13 7.12 8.70
CA SER A 16 -1.81 6.85 7.30
C SER A 16 -1.38 8.09 6.53
N THR A 17 -1.92 9.28 6.85
CA THR A 17 -1.49 10.54 6.23
C THR A 17 -0.05 10.91 6.58
N ILE A 18 0.40 10.55 7.78
CA ILE A 18 1.80 10.75 8.21
C ILE A 18 2.75 9.97 7.31
N SER A 19 2.36 8.78 6.84
CA SER A 19 3.19 7.97 5.95
C SER A 19 3.52 8.71 4.64
N TYR A 20 2.56 9.44 4.06
CA TYR A 20 2.78 10.24 2.85
C TYR A 20 3.68 11.44 3.10
N GLU A 21 3.52 12.10 4.25
CA GLU A 21 4.37 13.22 4.64
C GLU A 21 5.82 12.76 4.84
N ILE A 22 6.04 11.61 5.49
CA ILE A 22 7.37 11.02 5.66
C ILE A 22 7.99 10.71 4.29
N ILE A 23 7.26 10.10 3.36
CA ILE A 23 7.77 9.81 2.03
C ILE A 23 8.24 11.10 1.32
N LYS A 24 7.40 12.15 1.33
CA LYS A 24 7.73 13.44 0.71
C LYS A 24 8.95 14.09 1.37
N LYS A 25 8.97 14.13 2.71
CA LYS A 25 10.02 14.76 3.50
C LYS A 25 11.36 14.06 3.33
N GLU A 26 11.36 12.73 3.39
CA GLU A 26 12.59 11.95 3.38
C GLU A 26 13.17 11.78 1.97
N ASN A 27 12.36 12.00 0.92
CA ASN A 27 12.72 11.92 -0.50
C ASN A 27 13.61 10.68 -0.82
N PRO A 28 13.11 9.46 -0.56
CA PRO A 28 13.92 8.26 -0.72
C PRO A 28 14.14 7.89 -2.19
N ASP A 29 15.17 7.06 -2.47
CA ASP A 29 15.40 6.47 -3.79
C ASP A 29 14.46 5.28 -4.05
N ARG A 30 14.02 4.61 -2.97
CA ARG A 30 13.08 3.47 -2.98
C ARG A 30 12.19 3.48 -1.75
N VAL A 31 10.97 3.00 -1.90
CA VAL A 31 10.05 2.75 -0.79
C VAL A 31 9.71 1.27 -0.74
N VAL A 32 9.71 0.68 0.46
CA VAL A 32 9.26 -0.68 0.72
C VAL A 32 8.06 -0.61 1.65
N LEU A 33 6.93 -1.16 1.21
CA LEU A 33 5.68 -1.26 1.94
C LEU A 33 5.50 -2.72 2.40
N LEU A 34 5.69 -3.00 3.69
CA LEU A 34 5.76 -4.34 4.26
C LEU A 34 4.40 -4.89 4.75
N GLY A 35 3.32 -4.63 4.00
CA GLY A 35 1.99 -5.12 4.35
C GLY A 35 1.24 -4.28 5.38
N ASP A 36 -0.02 -4.64 5.60
CA ASP A 36 -0.97 -3.96 6.50
C ASP A 36 -1.10 -2.46 6.20
N LEU A 37 -1.15 -2.17 4.91
CA LEU A 37 -1.29 -0.83 4.35
C LEU A 37 -2.70 -0.29 4.54
N VAL A 38 -3.70 -1.16 4.42
CA VAL A 38 -5.10 -0.80 4.56
C VAL A 38 -5.77 -1.75 5.54
N VAL A 39 -6.77 -1.25 6.23
CA VAL A 39 -7.71 -2.10 6.98
C VAL A 39 -9.02 -2.18 6.22
N GLY A 40 -9.83 -3.21 6.44
CA GLY A 40 -11.17 -3.28 5.85
C GLY A 40 -11.76 -4.68 5.94
N LYS A 41 -12.94 -4.85 5.34
CA LYS A 41 -13.53 -6.17 5.14
C LYS A 41 -14.04 -6.30 3.71
N GLY A 42 -13.78 -7.44 3.10
CA GLY A 42 -14.28 -7.78 1.78
C GLY A 42 -13.83 -6.80 0.69
N GLU A 43 -14.76 -6.28 -0.10
CA GLU A 43 -14.47 -5.36 -1.22
C GLU A 43 -13.88 -4.02 -0.77
N GLN A 44 -14.11 -3.61 0.49
CA GLN A 44 -13.53 -2.38 1.05
C GLN A 44 -12.00 -2.38 1.00
N VAL A 45 -11.37 -3.55 1.08
CA VAL A 45 -9.91 -3.68 0.99
C VAL A 45 -9.43 -3.25 -0.40
N ILE A 46 -10.13 -3.62 -1.48
CA ILE A 46 -9.77 -3.22 -2.85
C ILE A 46 -9.90 -1.71 -3.00
N GLU A 47 -11.04 -1.16 -2.61
CA GLU A 47 -11.33 0.27 -2.75
C GLU A 47 -10.32 1.10 -1.97
N ARG A 48 -9.93 0.65 -0.77
CA ARG A 48 -8.93 1.32 0.05
C ARG A 48 -7.53 1.17 -0.51
N MET A 49 -7.15 0.02 -1.06
CA MET A 49 -5.85 -0.12 -1.75
C MET A 49 -5.75 0.81 -2.95
N LYS A 50 -6.81 0.90 -3.76
CA LYS A 50 -6.90 1.85 -4.87
C LYS A 50 -6.74 3.29 -4.37
N SER A 51 -7.55 3.68 -3.37
CA SER A 51 -7.51 5.04 -2.82
C SER A 51 -6.17 5.40 -2.15
N PHE A 52 -5.53 4.42 -1.49
CA PHE A 52 -4.19 4.57 -0.93
C PHE A 52 -3.19 4.91 -2.03
N PHE A 53 -3.17 4.12 -3.11
CA PHE A 53 -2.23 4.33 -4.21
C PHE A 53 -2.53 5.52 -5.11
N GLU A 54 -3.79 5.95 -5.24
CA GLU A 54 -4.14 7.22 -5.91
C GLU A 54 -3.50 8.44 -5.24
N ASN A 55 -3.33 8.39 -3.91
CA ASN A 55 -2.73 9.47 -3.12
C ASN A 55 -1.26 9.22 -2.75
N TYR A 56 -0.71 8.07 -3.15
CA TYR A 56 0.62 7.65 -2.79
C TYR A 56 1.68 8.55 -3.45
N PRO A 57 2.52 9.25 -2.67
CA PRO A 57 3.36 10.33 -3.19
C PRO A 57 4.68 9.85 -3.80
N PHE A 58 4.76 8.60 -4.23
CA PHE A 58 5.97 8.00 -4.78
C PHE A 58 5.67 7.09 -5.96
N SER A 59 6.66 6.88 -6.83
CA SER A 59 6.48 6.01 -7.98
C SER A 59 6.31 4.56 -7.56
N LEU A 60 5.19 3.93 -7.94
CA LEU A 60 4.95 2.51 -7.74
C LEU A 60 6.03 1.64 -8.40
N LYS A 61 6.53 2.03 -9.58
CA LYS A 61 7.63 1.33 -10.27
C LYS A 61 8.94 1.30 -9.49
N LYS A 62 9.11 2.20 -8.51
CA LYS A 62 10.26 2.26 -7.60
C LYS A 62 9.91 1.77 -6.18
N SER A 63 8.70 1.23 -6.01
CA SER A 63 8.22 0.70 -4.75
C SER A 63 8.29 -0.83 -4.76
N VAL A 64 8.54 -1.42 -3.60
CA VAL A 64 8.26 -2.83 -3.35
C VAL A 64 7.06 -2.87 -2.44
N VAL A 65 6.03 -3.63 -2.82
CA VAL A 65 4.79 -3.76 -2.06
C VAL A 65 4.59 -5.22 -1.69
N LEU A 66 4.48 -5.49 -0.40
CA LEU A 66 4.06 -6.77 0.14
C LEU A 66 2.63 -6.64 0.68
N ILE A 67 1.91 -7.74 0.64
CA ILE A 67 0.52 -7.85 1.10
C ILE A 67 0.56 -8.51 2.47
N GLY A 68 -0.03 -7.85 3.47
CA GLY A 68 -0.20 -8.34 4.84
C GLY A 68 -1.47 -9.15 5.00
N ASP A 69 -1.79 -9.53 6.24
CA ASP A 69 -2.98 -10.33 6.53
C ASP A 69 -4.26 -9.48 6.48
N ASN A 70 -4.19 -8.17 6.78
CA ASN A 70 -5.34 -7.27 6.62
C ASN A 70 -5.79 -7.12 5.17
N GLU A 71 -4.87 -7.28 4.22
CA GLU A 71 -5.19 -7.27 2.79
C GLU A 71 -5.61 -8.64 2.24
N TYR A 72 -5.37 -9.71 3.00
CA TYR A 72 -5.64 -11.07 2.57
C TYR A 72 -7.11 -11.45 2.81
N LYS A 73 -7.89 -11.58 1.72
CA LYS A 73 -9.32 -11.97 1.78
C LYS A 73 -9.57 -13.48 1.82
N GLY A 74 -8.54 -14.33 1.86
CA GLY A 74 -8.74 -15.78 2.04
C GLY A 74 -9.26 -16.58 0.84
N ASP A 75 -9.61 -15.95 -0.30
CA ASP A 75 -10.10 -16.67 -1.48
C ASP A 75 -9.04 -16.79 -2.59
N LYS A 76 -8.87 -18.01 -3.12
CA LYS A 76 -7.82 -18.37 -4.10
C LYS A 76 -7.91 -17.64 -5.45
N GLU A 77 -9.03 -16.99 -5.76
CA GLU A 77 -9.29 -16.32 -7.05
C GLU A 77 -8.70 -14.90 -7.17
N TRP A 78 -8.10 -14.38 -6.09
CA TRP A 78 -7.66 -12.98 -6.00
C TRP A 78 -6.41 -12.61 -6.80
N TRP A 79 -5.48 -13.55 -6.97
CA TRP A 79 -4.25 -13.30 -7.71
C TRP A 79 -4.50 -12.87 -9.15
N THR A 80 -5.61 -13.33 -9.73
CA THR A 80 -6.05 -13.01 -11.09
C THR A 80 -6.50 -11.54 -11.24
N LEU A 81 -7.13 -10.96 -10.20
CA LEU A 81 -7.63 -9.58 -10.27
C LEU A 81 -6.51 -8.54 -10.20
N LEU A 82 -5.44 -8.81 -9.44
CA LEU A 82 -4.27 -7.92 -9.36
C LEU A 82 -3.34 -8.08 -10.57
N SER A 83 -3.31 -9.24 -11.22
CA SER A 83 -2.55 -9.43 -12.46
C SER A 83 -3.23 -8.82 -13.69
N ASP A 84 -4.56 -8.76 -13.69
CA ASP A 84 -5.36 -8.24 -14.82
C ASP A 84 -5.61 -6.73 -14.72
N SER A 85 -5.57 -6.16 -13.51
CA SER A 85 -5.47 -4.72 -13.34
C SER A 85 -4.03 -4.29 -13.60
N GLN A 86 -3.71 -3.95 -14.86
CA GLN A 86 -2.47 -3.24 -15.19
C GLN A 86 -2.45 -1.88 -14.46
N PHE A 87 -1.90 -1.88 -13.24
CA PHE A 87 -1.35 -0.71 -12.57
C PHE A 87 0.12 -0.54 -12.95
#